data_AF-A0A7J8TZ92-F1
#
_entry.id   AF-A0A7J8TZ92-F1
#
_cell.length_a   1.000
_cell.length_b   1.000
_cell.length_c   1.000
_cell.angle_alpha   90.00
_cell.angle_beta   90.00
_cell.angle_gamma   90.00
#
_symmetry.space_group_name_H-M   'P 1'
#
loop_
_entity.id
_entity.type
_entity.pdbx_description
1 polymer ?
#
loop_
_entity_poly.entity_id
_entity_poly.type
_entity_poly.pdbx_seq_one_letter_code
_entity_poly.pdbx_strand_id
1 'polypeptide(L)'
;MDTVKDVLGRWGRKVAEATRKAEDLAGNTWQHLKTSPSFAEAAMGRIAQGTKVLAEGGYEKIFRQTFETVVIPLHQLKAIIPSTSRVNPSEKYIQVSSVDSHEFWFMGFLNYESAVKCLQEALQQHSLQSV
;
A
#
# COMPACT_ATOMS: atom_id res chain seq x y z
N MET A 1 -34.54 -56.52 -6.91
CA MET A 1 -33.26 -55.77 -7.04
C MET A 1 -33.45 -54.41 -7.71
N ASP A 2 -34.69 -54.06 -8.05
CA ASP A 2 -35.04 -52.97 -8.98
C ASP A 2 -35.16 -51.62 -8.26
N THR A 3 -35.53 -51.62 -6.98
CA THR A 3 -35.64 -50.43 -6.14
C THR A 3 -34.28 -49.74 -5.90
N VAL A 4 -33.22 -50.54 -5.68
CA VAL A 4 -31.87 -50.00 -5.46
C VAL A 4 -31.31 -49.40 -6.76
N LYS A 5 -31.60 -50.03 -7.91
CA LYS A 5 -31.23 -49.52 -9.23
C LYS A 5 -31.96 -48.22 -9.57
N ASP A 6 -33.26 -48.08 -9.21
CA ASP A 6 -34.01 -46.83 -9.40
C ASP A 6 -33.47 -45.68 -8.54
N VAL A 7 -33.16 -45.95 -7.27
CA VAL A 7 -32.58 -44.94 -6.36
C VAL A 7 -31.22 -44.45 -6.86
N LEU A 8 -30.36 -45.38 -7.32
CA LEU A 8 -29.05 -45.04 -7.86
C LEU A 8 -29.17 -44.21 -9.16
N GLY A 9 -30.08 -44.59 -10.06
CA GLY A 9 -30.35 -43.84 -11.28
C GLY A 9 -30.92 -42.44 -11.01
N ARG A 10 -31.79 -42.32 -10.00
CA ARG A 10 -32.34 -41.02 -9.56
C ARG A 10 -31.27 -40.13 -8.94
N TRP A 11 -30.35 -40.69 -8.17
CA TRP A 11 -29.23 -39.96 -7.59
C TRP A 11 -28.26 -39.47 -8.66
N GLY A 12 -27.91 -40.33 -9.63
CA GLY A 12 -27.07 -39.95 -10.77
C GLY A 12 -27.64 -38.79 -11.59
N ARG A 13 -28.95 -38.79 -11.87
CA ARG A 13 -29.61 -37.66 -12.54
C ARG A 13 -29.55 -36.37 -11.73
N LYS A 14 -29.77 -36.43 -10.41
CA LYS A 14 -29.69 -35.25 -9.54
C LYS A 14 -28.28 -34.68 -9.45
N VAL A 15 -27.26 -35.54 -9.39
CA VAL A 15 -25.85 -35.12 -9.39
C VAL A 15 -25.51 -34.44 -10.71
N ALA A 16 -25.87 -35.04 -11.85
CA ALA A 16 -25.64 -34.43 -13.16
C ALA A 16 -26.34 -33.07 -13.31
N GLU A 17 -27.57 -32.93 -12.80
CA GLU A 17 -28.31 -31.68 -12.84
C GLU A 17 -27.70 -30.60 -11.93
N ALA A 18 -27.15 -30.98 -10.77
CA ALA A 18 -26.43 -30.09 -9.88
C ALA A 18 -25.10 -29.62 -10.50
N THR A 19 -24.35 -30.52 -11.14
CA THR A 19 -23.11 -30.18 -11.85
C THR A 19 -23.38 -29.19 -12.97
N ARG A 20 -24.40 -29.43 -13.81
CA ARG A 20 -24.75 -28.50 -14.89
C ARG A 20 -25.18 -27.13 -14.37
N LYS A 21 -25.98 -27.07 -13.30
CA LYS A 21 -26.37 -25.80 -12.66
C LYS A 21 -25.18 -25.06 -12.06
N ALA A 22 -24.22 -25.79 -11.50
CA ALA A 22 -22.98 -25.21 -10.98
C ALA A 22 -22.09 -24.68 -12.11
N GLU A 23 -21.96 -25.43 -13.21
CA GLU A 23 -21.23 -25.00 -14.41
C GLU A 23 -21.86 -23.75 -15.04
N ASP A 24 -23.19 -23.69 -15.18
CA ASP A 24 -23.90 -22.53 -15.71
C ASP A 24 -23.77 -21.29 -14.79
N LEU A 25 -23.86 -21.49 -13.47
CA LEU A 25 -23.68 -20.41 -12.49
C LEU A 25 -22.24 -19.89 -12.46
N ALA A 26 -21.26 -20.79 -12.50
CA ALA A 26 -19.84 -20.45 -12.56
C ALA A 26 -19.51 -19.74 -13.88
N GLY A 27 -20.06 -20.23 -15.00
CA GLY A 27 -19.93 -19.59 -16.31
C GLY A 27 -20.51 -18.18 -16.33
N ASN A 28 -21.74 -18.00 -15.84
CA ASN A 28 -22.39 -16.68 -15.80
C ASN A 28 -21.68 -15.70 -14.86
N THR A 29 -21.25 -16.16 -13.68
CA THR A 29 -20.50 -15.33 -12.72
C THR A 29 -19.12 -14.96 -13.28
N TRP A 30 -18.45 -15.88 -13.98
CA TRP A 30 -17.16 -15.66 -14.63
C TRP A 30 -17.27 -14.67 -15.79
N GLN A 31 -18.33 -14.76 -16.59
CA GLN A 31 -18.59 -13.79 -17.66
C GLN A 31 -18.96 -12.41 -17.09
N HIS A 32 -19.72 -12.33 -15.98
CA HIS A 32 -19.95 -11.08 -15.25
C HIS A 32 -18.65 -10.46 -14.71
N LEU A 33 -17.74 -11.27 -14.16
CA LEU A 33 -16.41 -10.83 -13.73
C LEU A 33 -15.58 -10.29 -14.90
N LYS A 34 -15.67 -10.91 -16.08
CA LYS A 34 -15.00 -10.44 -17.31
C LYS A 34 -15.60 -9.19 -17.93
N THR A 35 -16.87 -8.89 -17.65
CA THR A 35 -17.63 -7.79 -18.28
C THR A 35 -17.89 -6.60 -17.34
N SER A 36 -17.42 -6.64 -16.08
CA SER A 36 -17.68 -5.61 -15.07
C SER A 36 -16.62 -4.48 -15.05
N PRO A 37 -17.00 -3.18 -14.97
CA PRO A 37 -16.03 -2.07 -15.06
C PRO A 37 -15.32 -1.62 -13.77
N SER A 38 -15.47 -2.25 -12.57
CA SER A 38 -14.85 -1.64 -11.35
C SER A 38 -14.58 -2.49 -10.08
N PHE A 39 -14.44 -3.82 -10.11
CA PHE A 39 -13.84 -4.56 -8.98
C PHE A 39 -12.83 -5.61 -9.43
N ALA A 40 -13.14 -6.34 -10.51
CA ALA A 40 -12.18 -7.25 -11.13
C ALA A 40 -10.99 -6.49 -11.73
N GLU A 41 -11.20 -5.36 -12.42
CA GLU A 41 -10.11 -4.49 -12.88
C GLU A 41 -9.32 -3.88 -11.72
N ALA A 42 -9.99 -3.44 -10.65
CA ALA A 42 -9.32 -2.93 -9.46
C ALA A 42 -8.49 -4.03 -8.77
N ALA A 43 -9.03 -5.24 -8.65
CA ALA A 43 -8.33 -6.40 -8.10
C ALA A 43 -7.15 -6.83 -8.98
N MET A 44 -7.34 -6.90 -10.30
CA MET A 44 -6.26 -7.17 -11.26
C MET A 44 -5.21 -6.07 -11.26
N GLY A 45 -5.60 -4.81 -11.13
CA GLY A 45 -4.70 -3.68 -10.95
C GLY A 45 -3.86 -3.81 -9.67
N ARG A 46 -4.46 -4.27 -8.56
CA ARG A 46 -3.75 -4.55 -7.30
C ARG A 46 -2.84 -5.77 -7.41
N ILE A 47 -3.25 -6.83 -8.12
CA ILE A 47 -2.41 -8.00 -8.40
C ILE A 47 -1.23 -7.60 -9.29
N ALA A 48 -1.48 -6.90 -10.39
CA ALA A 48 -0.45 -6.43 -11.32
C ALA A 48 0.54 -5.47 -10.64
N GLN A 49 0.04 -4.51 -9.85
CA GLN A 49 0.90 -3.65 -9.02
C GLN A 49 1.68 -4.46 -7.98
N GLY A 50 1.06 -5.44 -7.32
CA GLY A 50 1.74 -6.33 -6.37
C GLY A 50 2.85 -7.16 -7.02
N THR A 51 2.63 -7.69 -8.22
CA THR A 51 3.65 -8.40 -8.99
C THR A 51 4.76 -7.46 -9.45
N LYS A 52 4.44 -6.24 -9.90
CA LYS A 52 5.42 -5.23 -10.27
C LYS A 52 6.34 -4.87 -9.10
N VAL A 53 5.77 -4.69 -7.90
CA VAL A 53 6.51 -4.46 -6.65
C VAL A 53 7.53 -5.57 -6.39
N LEU A 54 7.12 -6.83 -6.53
CA LEU A 54 8.03 -7.96 -6.32
C LEU A 54 9.11 -8.06 -7.40
N ALA A 55 8.74 -7.89 -8.66
CA ALA A 55 9.65 -7.97 -9.81
C ALA A 55 10.70 -6.83 -9.81
N GLU A 56 10.31 -5.62 -9.40
CA GLU A 56 11.21 -4.48 -9.33
C GLU A 56 12.10 -4.50 -8.07
N GLY A 57 11.85 -5.43 -7.12
CA GLY A 57 12.70 -5.66 -5.95
C GLY A 57 12.20 -5.01 -4.66
N GLY A 58 10.89 -4.81 -4.52
CA GLY A 58 10.21 -4.24 -3.37
C GLY A 58 9.80 -2.78 -3.56
N TYR A 59 8.92 -2.28 -2.67
CA TYR A 59 8.39 -0.91 -2.73
C TYR A 59 9.48 0.16 -2.66
N GLU A 60 10.55 -0.10 -1.92
CA GLU A 60 11.65 0.85 -1.75
C GLU A 60 12.34 1.17 -3.09
N LYS A 61 12.59 0.15 -3.92
CA LYS A 61 13.25 0.34 -5.21
C LYS A 61 12.35 1.06 -6.21
N ILE A 62 11.06 0.71 -6.25
CA ILE A 62 10.07 1.43 -7.08
C ILE A 62 9.97 2.88 -6.65
N PHE A 63 9.87 3.12 -5.35
CA PHE A 63 9.74 4.46 -4.80
C PHE A 63 10.96 5.31 -5.19
N ARG A 64 12.18 4.79 -4.99
CA ARG A 64 13.42 5.49 -5.34
C ARG A 64 13.62 5.69 -6.85
N GLN A 65 13.08 4.81 -7.68
CA GLN A 65 13.11 4.96 -9.15
C GLN A 65 12.06 5.93 -9.67
N THR A 66 10.89 5.98 -9.02
CA THR A 66 9.74 6.79 -9.46
C THR A 66 9.80 8.20 -8.90
N PHE A 67 10.31 8.35 -7.68
CA PHE A 67 10.42 9.62 -6.97
C PHE A 67 11.90 9.95 -6.77
N GLU A 68 12.28 11.17 -7.13
CA GLU A 68 13.59 11.70 -6.80
C GLU A 68 13.74 11.72 -5.28
N THR A 69 14.72 10.98 -4.78
CA THR A 69 15.01 10.92 -3.35
C THR A 69 15.99 12.02 -3.01
N VAL A 70 15.54 12.98 -2.19
CA VAL A 70 16.42 14.00 -1.61
C VAL A 70 17.14 13.40 -0.41
N VAL A 71 18.46 13.29 -0.50
CA VAL A 71 19.31 12.87 0.61
C VAL A 71 20.01 14.09 1.19
N ILE A 72 19.71 14.43 2.44
CA ILE A 72 20.38 15.51 3.17
C ILE A 72 21.42 14.84 4.09
N PRO A 73 22.72 14.99 3.81
CA PRO A 73 23.75 14.51 4.72
C PRO A 73 23.58 15.16 6.10
N LEU A 74 23.83 14.41 7.17
CA LEU A 74 23.60 14.91 8.53
C LEU A 74 24.43 16.17 8.86
N HIS A 75 25.62 16.31 8.27
CA HIS A 75 26.45 17.51 8.42
C HIS A 75 25.93 18.75 7.65
N GLN A 76 25.05 18.55 6.67
CA GLN A 76 24.33 19.62 5.99
C GLN A 76 23.03 19.95 6.70
N LEU A 77 22.61 19.19 7.71
CA LEU A 77 21.40 19.45 8.47
C LEU A 77 21.64 20.60 9.45
N LYS A 78 20.93 21.71 9.28
CA LYS A 78 21.10 22.92 10.10
C LYS A 78 20.12 22.96 11.26
N ALA A 79 18.84 22.76 11.00
CA ALA A 79 17.82 22.80 12.04
C ALA A 79 16.60 21.94 11.72
N ILE A 80 16.00 21.42 12.79
CA ILE A 80 14.70 20.75 12.80
C ILE A 80 13.75 21.61 13.63
N ILE A 81 12.73 22.17 13.00
CA ILE A 81 11.78 23.11 13.61
C ILE A 81 10.36 22.51 13.55
N PRO A 82 9.81 22.09 14.69
CA PRO A 82 8.39 21.72 14.81
C PRO A 82 7.53 22.97 14.57
N SER A 83 6.47 22.83 13.79
CA SER A 83 5.57 23.94 13.46
C SER A 83 4.12 23.47 13.36
N THR A 84 3.19 24.39 13.57
CA THR A 84 1.76 24.15 13.49
C THR A 84 1.12 25.24 12.65
N SER A 85 0.14 24.89 11.81
CA SER A 85 -0.58 25.87 10.99
C SER A 85 -1.26 26.91 11.88
N ARG A 86 -1.14 28.18 11.49
CA ARG A 86 -1.77 29.32 12.17
C ARG A 86 -3.29 29.32 12.00
N VAL A 87 -3.79 28.64 10.98
CA VAL A 87 -5.22 28.58 10.63
C VAL A 87 -5.85 27.30 11.19
N ASN A 88 -5.09 26.20 11.24
CA ASN A 88 -5.57 24.91 11.71
C ASN A 88 -4.57 24.25 12.67
N PRO A 89 -4.80 24.31 14.00
CA PRO A 89 -3.89 23.72 15.00
C PRO A 89 -3.68 22.20 14.87
N SER A 90 -4.56 21.49 14.14
CA SER A 90 -4.42 20.06 13.87
C SER A 90 -3.43 19.74 12.75
N GLU A 91 -3.11 20.73 11.91
CA GLU A 91 -2.09 20.60 10.86
C GLU A 91 -0.72 20.92 11.44
N LYS A 92 0.06 19.86 11.65
CA LYS A 92 1.42 19.93 12.18
C LYS A 92 2.44 19.64 11.07
N TYR A 93 3.55 20.36 11.12
CA TYR A 93 4.62 20.35 10.13
C TYR A 93 5.97 20.22 10.83
N ILE A 94 6.92 19.57 10.17
CA ILE A 94 8.32 19.60 10.58
C ILE A 94 9.09 20.30 9.48
N GLN A 95 9.61 21.48 9.79
CA GLN A 95 10.51 22.20 8.91
C GLN A 95 11.94 21.69 9.11
N VAL A 96 12.57 21.31 8.02
CA VAL A 96 13.95 20.87 7.95
C VAL A 96 14.71 21.88 7.12
N SER A 97 15.73 22.51 7.70
CA SER A 97 16.60 23.43 6.98
C SER A 97 18.01 22.87 6.88
N SER A 98 18.62 23.04 5.71
CA SER A 98 20.02 22.70 5.48
C SER A 98 20.94 23.92 5.64
N VAL A 99 22.24 23.67 5.73
CA VAL A 99 23.28 24.72 5.89
C VAL A 99 23.33 25.64 4.66
N ASP A 100 23.07 25.10 3.47
CA ASP A 100 22.95 25.84 2.21
C ASP A 100 21.59 26.54 2.01
N SER A 101 20.77 26.61 3.08
CA SER A 101 19.49 27.34 3.12
C SER A 101 18.35 26.75 2.30
N HIS A 102 18.43 25.48 1.88
CA HIS A 102 17.23 24.79 1.41
C HIS A 102 16.30 24.47 2.60
N GLU A 103 14.99 24.59 2.36
CA GLU A 103 13.97 24.31 3.36
C GLU A 103 12.98 23.27 2.84
N PHE A 104 12.71 22.27 3.68
CA PHE A 104 11.79 21.18 3.40
C PHE A 104 10.72 21.15 4.48
N TRP A 105 9.46 21.10 4.04
CA TRP A 105 8.30 21.06 4.94
C TRP A 105 7.66 19.68 4.86
N PHE A 106 7.79 18.91 5.94
CA PHE A 106 7.20 17.58 6.04
C PHE A 106 5.89 17.63 6.81
N MET A 107 4.91 16.86 6.34
CA MET A 107 3.55 16.77 6.86
C MET A 107 3.11 15.30 6.95
N GLY A 108 1.95 15.04 7.54
CA GLY A 108 1.29 13.74 7.44
C GLY A 108 1.88 12.65 8.34
N PHE A 109 2.59 13.04 9.40
CA PHE A 109 3.14 12.10 10.37
C PHE A 109 2.02 11.41 11.17
N LEU A 110 2.01 10.07 11.16
CA LEU A 110 1.09 9.28 12.00
C LEU A 110 1.34 9.55 13.50
N ASN A 111 2.61 9.71 13.88
CA ASN A 111 3.02 10.10 15.22
C ASN A 111 3.99 11.28 15.11
N TYR A 112 3.43 12.48 15.13
CA TYR A 112 4.19 13.72 15.00
C TYR A 112 5.23 13.91 16.10
N GLU A 113 4.86 13.67 17.36
CA GLU A 113 5.75 13.93 18.50
C GLU A 113 6.98 13.00 18.47
N SER A 114 6.77 11.72 18.14
CA SER A 114 7.89 10.78 18.00
C SER A 114 8.77 11.12 16.80
N ALA A 115 8.19 11.55 15.68
CA ALA A 115 8.98 11.97 14.51
C ALA A 115 9.86 13.19 14.81
N VAL A 116 9.31 14.20 15.48
CA VAL A 116 10.07 15.38 15.95
C VAL A 116 11.22 14.94 16.84
N LYS A 117 10.95 14.12 17.86
CA LYS A 117 11.95 13.64 18.81
C LYS A 117 13.10 12.91 18.10
N CYS A 118 12.79 11.95 17.21
CA CYS A 118 13.81 11.21 16.48
C CYS A 118 14.69 12.11 15.61
N LEU A 119 14.12 13.09 14.92
CA LEU A 119 14.87 14.01 14.07
C LEU A 119 15.76 14.96 14.89
N GLN A 120 15.26 15.45 16.02
CA GLN A 120 16.04 16.29 16.93
C GLN A 120 17.20 15.53 17.57
N GLU A 121 16.99 14.28 17.98
CA GLU A 121 18.05 13.40 18.50
C GLU A 121 19.14 13.15 17.45
N ALA A 122 18.75 12.89 16.19
CA ALA A 122 19.70 12.72 15.10
C ALA A 122 20.55 13.98 14.86
N LEU A 123 19.94 15.17 14.92
CA LEU A 123 20.67 16.44 14.82
C LEU A 123 21.64 16.63 16.00
N GLN A 124 21.22 16.31 17.22
CA GLN A 124 22.05 16.45 18.44
C GLN A 124 23.28 15.53 18.40
N GLN A 125 23.11 14.28 17.96
CA GLN A 125 24.21 13.31 17.83
C GLN A 125 25.32 13.83 16.91
N HIS A 126 24.98 14.57 15.86
CA HIS A 126 25.97 15.16 14.96
C HIS A 126 26.79 16.27 15.63
N SER A 127 26.14 17.16 16.37
CA SER A 127 26.83 18.24 17.11
C SER A 127 27.82 17.73 18.17
N LEU A 128 27.68 16.48 18.64
CA LEU A 128 28.61 15.85 19.58
C LEU A 128 29.81 15.18 18.91
N GLN A 129 29.75 14.88 17.61
CA GLN A 129 30.84 14.24 16.85
C GLN A 129 31.80 15.24 16.19
N SER A 130 31.49 16.54 16.22
CA SER A 130 32.30 17.61 15.64
C SER A 130 33.21 18.33 16.65
N VAL A 131 33.49 17.73 17.81
CA VAL A 131 34.41 18.25 18.85
C VAL A 131 35.68 17.42 18.89
#